data_AF-A0A519YYK6-F1
#
_entry.id   AF-A0A519YYK6-F1
#
_cell.length_a   1.000
_cell.length_b   1.000
_cell.length_c   1.000
_cell.angle_alpha   90.00
_cell.angle_beta   90.00
_cell.angle_gamma   90.00
#
_symmetry.space_group_name_H-M   'P 1'
#
loop_
_entity.id
_entity.type
_entity.pdbx_description
1 polymer ?
#
loop_
_entity_poly.entity_id
_entity_poly.type
_entity_poly.pdbx_seq_one_letter_code
_entity_poly.pdbx_strand_id
1 'polypeptide(L)'
;MAHRVEYLITVDQKDQFCKTITGFNNLVKTIEGVAIQNTELTWSSLKIQYDVQDGEIQRDKQRFFHAKFTLGDDSKIEKFEEFLRSVRGVLSKAGGRPPQVLWDGVSSNYAKNAYPMVHEIENTLRKLITKFMLINVGLGWTREAIPKEVQESVRTKDAKLDHDYLYEVDFIQLSNFLFKEYATTNPSAIIDRLRQATKIEDLDLEELKKAIPRSNWDRFFSKVVNCENEYLRSRWDKLYERRNQIAHNRPIGRSEYEEIVRLRDELGPKFTQAIENLDQLKITEDERELVSENVATTKNDSYNEFISKWNEFHMLLYKLASLLSKAAEREELVKSRGTNVRNLVNIITRDFKVLSSDERKDIHDLLRLRNYMVHEPSVIVPPAAILENVARTQYFIILLKSKISEVSENGLANTEVAPNVSNGSINESDSSEET
;
A
#
# COMPACT_ATOMS: atom_id res chain seq x y z
N MET A 1 24.32 25.60 15.29
CA MET A 1 25.17 24.93 14.29
C MET A 1 25.67 25.99 13.30
N ALA A 2 26.43 25.63 12.26
CA ALA A 2 26.72 26.56 11.17
C ALA A 2 25.98 26.12 9.90
N HIS A 3 25.21 27.01 9.28
CA HIS A 3 24.48 26.74 8.05
C HIS A 3 25.25 27.30 6.87
N ARG A 4 25.94 26.41 6.15
CA ARG A 4 26.69 26.73 4.93
C ARG A 4 25.81 26.53 3.70
N VAL A 5 25.85 27.45 2.75
CA VAL A 5 25.18 27.35 1.44
C VAL A 5 26.17 27.74 0.35
N GLU A 6 26.16 26.97 -0.75
CA GLU A 6 27.10 27.13 -1.85
C GLU A 6 26.38 27.22 -3.19
N TYR A 7 26.68 28.29 -3.93
CA TYR A 7 26.16 28.54 -5.26
C TYR A 7 27.27 28.55 -6.29
N LEU A 8 27.03 27.85 -7.40
CA LEU A 8 27.85 27.91 -8.60
C LEU A 8 27.07 28.58 -9.70
N ILE A 9 27.62 29.68 -10.22
CA ILE A 9 27.08 30.41 -11.35
C ILE A 9 28.11 30.49 -12.46
N THR A 10 27.62 30.55 -13.69
CA THR A 10 28.41 30.75 -14.89
C THR A 10 27.91 32.00 -15.60
N VAL A 11 28.83 32.80 -16.11
CA VAL A 11 28.56 34.05 -16.83
C VAL A 11 29.30 33.99 -18.17
N ASP A 12 28.63 34.37 -19.25
CA ASP A 12 29.25 34.43 -20.58
C ASP A 12 30.28 35.57 -20.62
N GLN A 13 31.49 35.30 -21.11
CA GLN A 13 32.55 36.30 -21.20
C GLN A 13 32.30 37.37 -22.28
N LYS A 14 31.33 37.15 -23.17
CA LYS A 14 30.93 38.12 -24.21
C LYS A 14 30.37 39.40 -23.61
N ASP A 15 29.66 39.30 -22.48
CA ASP A 15 29.17 40.47 -21.76
C ASP A 15 30.31 41.08 -20.95
N GLN A 16 30.45 42.42 -20.95
CA GLN A 16 31.42 43.10 -20.06
C GLN A 16 31.08 42.99 -18.56
N PHE A 17 29.97 42.33 -18.26
CA PHE A 17 29.39 42.19 -16.95
C PHE A 17 30.07 41.08 -16.13
N CYS A 18 30.41 41.37 -14.88
CA CYS A 18 30.87 40.37 -13.89
C CYS A 18 32.11 39.53 -14.30
N LYS A 19 33.21 40.20 -14.72
CA LYS A 19 34.47 39.52 -15.13
C LYS A 19 35.46 39.22 -14.01
N THR A 20 35.25 39.75 -12.82
CA THR A 20 36.17 39.64 -11.69
C THR A 20 35.40 39.38 -10.40
N ILE A 21 36.09 38.89 -9.36
CA ILE A 21 35.54 38.80 -8.00
C ILE A 21 34.98 40.16 -7.53
N THR A 22 35.65 41.27 -7.85
CA THR A 22 35.16 42.62 -7.53
C THR A 22 33.83 42.91 -8.22
N GLY A 23 33.71 42.54 -9.52
CA GLY A 23 32.46 42.65 -10.26
C GLY A 23 31.34 41.80 -9.65
N PHE A 24 31.66 40.57 -9.22
CA PHE A 24 30.72 39.69 -8.54
C PHE A 24 30.28 40.24 -7.17
N ASN A 25 31.21 40.80 -6.39
CA ASN A 25 30.87 41.43 -5.12
C ASN A 25 30.00 42.66 -5.32
N ASN A 26 30.23 43.45 -6.36
CA ASN A 26 29.37 44.58 -6.72
C ASN A 26 27.98 44.12 -7.15
N LEU A 27 27.88 42.99 -7.86
CA LEU A 27 26.61 42.36 -8.20
C LEU A 27 25.84 41.98 -6.92
N VAL A 28 26.45 41.30 -5.96
CA VAL A 28 25.79 40.92 -4.70
C VAL A 28 25.39 42.16 -3.88
N LYS A 29 26.19 43.23 -3.90
CA LYS A 29 25.88 44.52 -3.26
C LYS A 29 24.69 45.27 -3.88
N THR A 30 24.17 44.84 -5.03
CA THR A 30 22.91 45.40 -5.57
C THR A 30 21.70 45.05 -4.72
N ILE A 31 21.81 44.03 -3.86
CA ILE A 31 20.82 43.73 -2.83
C ILE A 31 20.87 44.84 -1.77
N GLU A 32 19.75 45.52 -1.57
CA GLU A 32 19.66 46.61 -0.62
C GLU A 32 20.08 46.19 0.80
N GLY A 33 20.92 47.01 1.43
CA GLY A 33 21.44 46.77 2.77
C GLY A 33 22.57 45.75 2.86
N VAL A 34 23.07 45.20 1.75
CA VAL A 34 24.25 44.33 1.75
C VAL A 34 25.53 45.15 1.81
N ALA A 35 26.35 44.89 2.82
CA ALA A 35 27.73 45.38 2.88
C ALA A 35 28.70 44.19 3.02
N ILE A 36 29.76 44.20 2.21
CA ILE A 36 30.80 43.15 2.18
C ILE A 36 32.12 43.77 2.63
N GLN A 37 32.71 43.22 3.69
CA GLN A 37 34.02 43.59 4.23
C GLN A 37 34.88 42.33 4.33
N ASN A 38 35.89 42.21 3.46
CA ASN A 38 36.77 41.05 3.37
C ASN A 38 35.98 39.72 3.27
N THR A 39 35.97 38.93 4.35
CA THR A 39 35.33 37.61 4.45
C THR A 39 33.99 37.64 5.21
N GLU A 40 33.47 38.83 5.54
CA GLU A 40 32.19 39.01 6.22
C GLU A 40 31.22 39.83 5.36
N LEU A 41 29.99 39.35 5.29
CA LEU A 41 28.85 40.01 4.64
C LEU A 41 27.80 40.32 5.71
N THR A 42 27.31 41.55 5.69
CA THR A 42 26.27 42.02 6.59
C THR A 42 25.02 42.40 5.81
N TRP A 43 23.85 42.01 6.32
CA TRP A 43 22.54 42.32 5.73
C TRP A 43 21.46 42.36 6.82
N SER A 44 20.74 43.47 7.00
CA SER A 44 19.60 43.55 7.93
C SER A 44 19.84 42.93 9.32
N SER A 45 20.98 43.27 9.97
CA SER A 45 21.48 42.73 11.26
C SER A 45 21.97 41.27 11.30
N LEU A 46 22.05 40.61 10.13
CA LEU A 46 22.77 39.35 9.94
C LEU A 46 24.25 39.61 9.71
N LYS A 47 25.08 38.73 10.28
CA LYS A 47 26.50 38.58 9.94
C LYS A 47 26.70 37.20 9.32
N ILE A 48 27.23 37.17 8.11
CA ILE A 48 27.36 35.98 7.28
C ILE A 48 28.82 35.89 6.86
N GLN A 49 29.47 34.77 7.12
CA GLN A 49 30.80 34.53 6.57
C GLN A 49 30.68 34.28 5.06
N TYR A 50 31.49 34.98 4.28
CA TYR A 50 31.40 35.02 2.83
C TYR A 50 32.75 34.73 2.18
N ASP A 51 32.73 33.86 1.18
CA ASP A 51 33.89 33.51 0.35
C ASP A 51 33.43 33.36 -1.11
N VAL A 52 34.27 33.82 -2.04
CA VAL A 52 34.03 33.67 -3.47
C VAL A 52 35.30 33.22 -4.16
N GLN A 53 35.15 32.18 -4.97
CA GLN A 53 36.19 31.68 -5.86
C GLN A 53 35.72 31.85 -7.30
N ASP A 54 36.65 32.08 -8.21
CA ASP A 54 36.34 32.21 -9.63
C ASP A 54 37.35 31.47 -10.50
N GLY A 55 36.97 31.24 -11.76
CA GLY A 55 37.83 30.58 -12.73
C GLY A 55 37.22 30.57 -14.13
N GLU A 56 38.02 30.17 -15.11
CA GLU A 56 37.62 30.17 -16.52
C GLU A 56 37.30 28.76 -17.03
N ILE A 57 36.17 28.64 -17.72
CA ILE A 57 35.74 27.44 -18.43
C ILE A 57 36.22 27.58 -19.87
N GLN A 58 37.41 27.03 -20.16
CA GLN A 58 38.09 27.21 -21.45
C GLN A 58 37.26 26.72 -22.65
N ARG A 59 36.50 25.63 -22.48
CA ARG A 59 35.73 25.01 -23.56
C ARG A 59 34.59 25.91 -24.06
N ASP A 60 33.93 26.60 -23.14
CA ASP A 60 32.68 27.32 -23.42
C ASP A 60 32.84 28.85 -23.40
N LYS A 61 34.07 29.35 -23.18
CA LYS A 61 34.37 30.79 -22.99
C LYS A 61 33.48 31.44 -21.92
N GLN A 62 33.25 30.72 -20.83
CA GLN A 62 32.48 31.20 -19.68
C GLN A 62 33.39 31.38 -18.48
N ARG A 63 33.03 32.27 -17.56
CA ARG A 63 33.65 32.35 -16.23
C ARG A 63 32.68 31.75 -15.21
N PHE A 64 33.19 31.00 -14.24
CA PHE A 64 32.39 30.52 -13.12
C PHE A 64 32.71 31.30 -11.86
N PHE A 65 31.71 31.44 -11.00
CA PHE A 65 31.86 31.93 -9.63
C PHE A 65 31.24 30.92 -8.67
N HIS A 66 32.01 30.53 -7.67
CA HIS A 66 31.60 29.69 -6.56
C HIS A 66 31.49 30.55 -5.31
N ALA A 67 30.24 30.91 -4.95
CA ALA A 67 29.95 31.73 -3.79
C ALA A 67 29.52 30.87 -2.61
N LYS A 68 30.12 31.12 -1.45
CA LYS A 68 29.85 30.40 -0.20
C LYS A 68 29.36 31.39 0.84
N PHE A 69 28.25 31.04 1.48
CA PHE A 69 27.63 31.81 2.55
C PHE A 69 27.48 30.93 3.77
N THR A 70 27.99 31.35 4.93
CA THR A 70 27.87 30.58 6.17
C THR A 70 27.26 31.44 7.27
N LEU A 71 26.13 30.99 7.82
CA LEU A 71 25.50 31.54 9.00
C LEU A 71 25.96 30.76 10.25
N GLY A 72 26.43 31.46 11.28
CA GLY A 72 26.82 30.83 12.56
C GLY A 72 25.74 30.82 13.65
N ASP A 73 24.62 31.53 13.44
CA ASP A 73 23.56 31.73 14.42
C ASP A 73 22.23 31.15 13.91
N ASP A 74 21.86 29.95 14.41
CA ASP A 74 20.64 29.22 14.03
C ASP A 74 19.36 30.03 14.26
N SER A 75 19.35 30.94 15.25
CA SER A 75 18.15 31.74 15.58
C SER A 75 17.72 32.68 14.45
N LYS A 76 18.61 32.94 13.49
CA LYS A 76 18.35 33.84 12.36
C LYS A 76 18.24 33.12 11.02
N ILE A 77 18.02 31.80 11.03
CA ILE A 77 17.91 30.98 9.82
C ILE A 77 16.84 31.51 8.84
N GLU A 78 15.72 32.02 9.36
CA GLU A 78 14.61 32.56 8.55
C GLU A 78 15.05 33.77 7.72
N LYS A 79 15.73 34.74 8.36
CA LYS A 79 16.29 35.90 7.67
C LYS A 79 17.39 35.48 6.69
N PHE A 80 18.14 34.42 7.01
CA PHE A 80 19.16 33.89 6.11
C PHE A 80 18.55 33.26 4.86
N GLU A 81 17.42 32.56 4.96
CA GLU A 81 16.67 32.08 3.79
C GLU A 81 16.19 33.22 2.89
N GLU A 82 15.69 34.31 3.48
CA GLU A 82 15.27 35.51 2.75
C GLU A 82 16.44 36.16 2.00
N PHE A 83 17.59 36.26 2.66
CA PHE A 83 18.82 36.71 2.05
C PHE A 83 19.22 35.82 0.87
N LEU A 84 19.26 34.50 1.07
CA LEU A 84 19.61 33.53 0.02
C LEU A 84 18.63 33.59 -1.16
N ARG A 85 17.34 33.84 -0.93
CA ARG A 85 16.34 34.06 -1.98
C ARG A 85 16.69 35.30 -2.82
N SER A 86 17.07 36.39 -2.16
CA SER A 86 17.51 37.63 -2.82
C SER A 86 18.77 37.41 -3.64
N VAL A 87 19.76 36.70 -3.09
CA VAL A 87 20.99 36.31 -3.78
C VAL A 87 20.67 35.48 -5.02
N ARG A 88 19.87 34.41 -4.90
CA ARG A 88 19.46 33.59 -6.05
C ARG A 88 18.78 34.43 -7.12
N GLY A 89 17.93 35.40 -6.74
CA GLY A 89 17.27 36.31 -7.68
C GLY A 89 18.26 37.16 -8.49
N VAL A 90 19.25 37.77 -7.82
CA VAL A 90 20.29 38.56 -8.47
C VAL A 90 21.19 37.69 -9.35
N LEU A 91 21.61 36.53 -8.85
CA LEU A 91 22.45 35.58 -9.59
C LEU A 91 21.71 35.05 -10.83
N SER A 92 20.41 34.74 -10.72
CA SER A 92 19.63 34.24 -11.85
C SER A 92 19.52 35.29 -12.97
N LYS A 93 19.36 36.56 -12.61
CA LYS A 93 19.35 37.68 -13.58
C LYS A 93 20.71 37.85 -14.25
N ALA A 94 21.80 37.70 -13.49
CA ALA A 94 23.16 37.85 -13.98
C ALA A 94 23.59 36.73 -14.94
N GLY A 95 23.24 35.47 -14.63
CA GLY A 95 23.65 34.31 -15.41
C GLY A 95 22.64 33.84 -16.47
N GLY A 96 21.47 34.49 -16.55
CA GLY A 96 20.35 34.07 -17.41
C GLY A 96 19.69 32.75 -17.02
N ARG A 97 20.17 32.10 -15.95
CA ARG A 97 19.65 30.84 -15.40
C ARG A 97 19.86 30.78 -13.89
N PRO A 98 19.04 30.02 -13.15
CA PRO A 98 19.25 29.83 -11.72
C PRO A 98 20.65 29.30 -11.39
N PRO A 99 21.28 29.78 -10.29
CA PRO A 99 22.56 29.23 -9.86
C PRO A 99 22.41 27.76 -9.47
N GLN A 100 23.43 26.96 -9.74
CA GLN A 100 23.49 25.58 -9.26
C GLN A 100 23.78 25.59 -7.75
N VAL A 101 23.00 24.83 -6.99
CA VAL A 101 23.19 24.68 -5.54
C VAL A 101 24.11 23.48 -5.32
N LEU A 102 25.34 23.72 -4.88
CA LEU A 102 26.31 22.65 -4.62
C LEU A 102 26.16 22.08 -3.21
N TRP A 103 25.75 22.92 -2.27
CA TRP A 103 25.52 22.57 -0.88
C TRP A 103 24.44 23.45 -0.29
N ASP A 104 23.46 22.85 0.37
CA ASP A 104 22.38 23.57 1.07
C ASP A 104 22.28 23.10 2.52
N GLY A 105 23.02 23.75 3.40
CA GLY A 105 23.01 23.49 4.83
C GLY A 105 21.73 23.94 5.54
N VAL A 106 20.92 24.79 4.92
CA VAL A 106 19.61 25.20 5.45
C VAL A 106 18.60 24.09 5.20
N SER A 107 18.47 23.66 3.94
CA SER A 107 17.66 22.50 3.61
C SER A 107 18.08 21.24 4.36
N SER A 108 19.39 21.02 4.50
CA SER A 108 19.92 19.90 5.26
C SER A 108 19.52 19.97 6.75
N ASN A 109 19.41 21.17 7.32
CA ASN A 109 18.95 21.35 8.69
C ASN A 109 17.48 20.95 8.85
N TYR A 110 16.62 21.41 7.95
CA TYR A 110 15.21 21.01 7.97
C TYR A 110 15.02 19.50 7.77
N ALA A 111 15.76 18.90 6.83
CA ALA A 111 15.73 17.45 6.62
C ALA A 111 16.17 16.68 7.88
N LYS A 112 17.26 17.10 8.54
CA LYS A 112 17.74 16.49 9.79
C LYS A 112 16.72 16.59 10.93
N ASN A 113 15.99 17.69 11.02
CA ASN A 113 14.98 17.88 12.05
C ASN A 113 13.67 17.15 11.74
N ALA A 114 13.29 17.06 10.46
CA ALA A 114 12.08 16.38 10.02
C ALA A 114 12.19 14.86 10.07
N TYR A 115 13.36 14.30 9.73
CA TYR A 115 13.52 12.84 9.60
C TYR A 115 13.16 12.06 10.88
N PRO A 116 13.57 12.49 12.10
CA PRO A 116 13.13 11.85 13.33
C PRO A 116 11.61 11.80 13.49
N MET A 117 10.89 12.84 13.06
CA MET A 117 9.42 12.90 13.15
C MET A 117 8.76 11.91 12.20
N VAL A 118 9.27 11.83 10.96
CA VAL A 118 8.83 10.83 9.97
C VAL A 118 9.10 9.41 10.46
N HIS A 119 10.28 9.18 11.03
CA HIS A 119 10.66 7.90 11.60
C HIS A 119 9.75 7.50 12.77
N GLU A 120 9.39 8.44 13.64
CA GLU A 120 8.49 8.20 14.78
C GLU A 120 7.09 7.76 14.32
N ILE A 121 6.47 8.52 13.41
CA ILE A 121 5.13 8.22 12.90
C ILE A 121 5.10 6.92 12.08
N GLU A 122 6.14 6.63 11.30
CA GLU A 122 6.28 5.38 10.54
C GLU A 122 6.34 4.17 11.47
N ASN A 123 7.14 4.24 12.54
CA ASN A 123 7.22 3.17 13.52
C ASN A 123 5.94 3.06 14.36
N THR A 124 5.21 4.15 14.56
CA THR A 124 3.89 4.12 15.18
C THR A 124 2.90 3.35 14.31
N LEU A 125 2.95 3.54 12.98
CA LEU A 125 2.15 2.73 12.06
C LEU A 125 2.53 1.26 12.08
N ARG A 126 3.84 0.95 12.05
CA ARG A 126 4.32 -0.44 12.19
C ARG A 126 3.81 -1.06 13.48
N LYS A 127 3.91 -0.34 14.60
CA LYS A 127 3.41 -0.79 15.89
C LYS A 127 1.91 -1.08 15.85
N LEU A 128 1.11 -0.24 15.21
CA LEU A 128 -0.32 -0.47 15.02
C LEU A 128 -0.58 -1.77 14.26
N ILE A 129 0.04 -1.94 13.09
CA ILE A 129 -0.17 -3.11 12.24
C ILE A 129 0.32 -4.38 12.95
N THR A 130 1.52 -4.36 13.55
CA THR A 130 2.06 -5.52 14.29
C THR A 130 1.14 -5.93 15.42
N LYS A 131 0.72 -4.99 16.27
CA LYS A 131 -0.15 -5.32 17.40
C LYS A 131 -1.52 -5.79 16.92
N PHE A 132 -2.10 -5.16 15.90
CA PHE A 132 -3.38 -5.58 15.33
C PHE A 132 -3.32 -7.03 14.86
N MET A 133 -2.31 -7.34 14.04
CA MET A 133 -2.14 -8.67 13.49
C MET A 133 -1.81 -9.69 14.60
N LEU A 134 -0.96 -9.36 15.57
CA LEU A 134 -0.61 -10.30 16.64
C LEU A 134 -1.78 -10.61 17.58
N ILE A 135 -2.54 -9.59 17.97
CA ILE A 135 -3.62 -9.71 18.97
C ILE A 135 -4.89 -10.30 18.34
N ASN A 136 -5.24 -9.86 17.12
CA ASN A 136 -6.54 -10.17 16.53
C ASN A 136 -6.49 -11.22 15.40
N VAL A 137 -5.33 -11.43 14.77
CA VAL A 137 -5.13 -12.43 13.71
C VAL A 137 -4.33 -13.64 14.23
N GLY A 138 -3.38 -13.43 15.15
CA GLY A 138 -2.61 -14.49 15.83
C GLY A 138 -1.32 -14.91 15.12
N LEU A 139 -0.38 -15.56 15.81
CA LEU A 139 1.01 -15.81 15.35
C LEU A 139 1.23 -16.58 14.03
N GLY A 140 0.17 -17.10 13.38
CA GLY A 140 0.29 -17.73 12.06
C GLY A 140 0.89 -16.78 11.02
N TRP A 141 0.36 -15.55 10.95
CA TRP A 141 0.70 -14.60 9.88
C TRP A 141 2.18 -14.15 9.87
N THR A 142 2.89 -14.15 11.01
CA THR A 142 4.30 -13.71 11.09
C THR A 142 5.25 -14.75 10.49
N ARG A 143 4.97 -16.04 10.69
CA ARG A 143 5.70 -17.10 9.97
C ARG A 143 5.35 -17.03 8.49
N GLU A 144 4.07 -16.84 8.17
CA GLU A 144 3.45 -16.82 6.82
C GLU A 144 3.92 -15.70 5.87
N ALA A 145 4.80 -14.82 6.32
CA ALA A 145 4.99 -13.53 5.68
C ALA A 145 6.39 -13.20 5.12
N ILE A 146 7.44 -13.92 5.48
CA ILE A 146 8.84 -13.54 5.14
C ILE A 146 9.34 -14.32 3.90
N PRO A 147 9.74 -13.66 2.80
CA PRO A 147 10.44 -14.30 1.69
C PRO A 147 11.81 -14.87 2.11
N LYS A 148 12.15 -16.08 1.68
CA LYS A 148 13.42 -16.75 2.07
C LYS A 148 14.69 -16.03 1.58
N GLU A 149 14.62 -15.21 0.53
CA GLU A 149 15.77 -14.41 0.07
C GLU A 149 16.28 -13.47 1.17
N VAL A 150 15.38 -12.99 2.05
CA VAL A 150 15.74 -12.19 3.22
C VAL A 150 16.24 -13.09 4.37
N GLN A 151 15.62 -14.27 4.60
CA GLN A 151 16.11 -15.26 5.58
C GLN A 151 17.53 -15.77 5.28
N GLU A 152 17.87 -15.97 4.01
CA GLU A 152 19.19 -16.46 3.58
C GLU A 152 20.27 -15.38 3.67
N SER A 153 19.90 -14.09 3.58
CA SER A 153 20.81 -12.96 3.78
C SER A 153 21.14 -12.73 5.27
N VAL A 154 20.28 -13.19 6.19
CA VAL A 154 20.45 -13.11 7.65
C VAL A 154 21.17 -14.37 8.20
N ARG A 155 22.18 -14.88 7.46
CA ARG A 155 23.04 -16.03 7.85
C ARG A 155 24.02 -15.69 8.98
N THR A 156 23.52 -15.18 10.11
CA THR A 156 24.18 -15.32 11.40
C THR A 156 23.45 -16.39 12.19
N LYS A 157 24.15 -17.51 12.41
CA LYS A 157 23.63 -18.82 12.86
C LYS A 157 22.95 -18.87 14.24
N ASP A 158 22.57 -17.75 14.85
CA ASP A 158 21.96 -17.71 16.19
C ASP A 158 20.86 -16.63 16.39
N ALA A 159 20.29 -16.06 15.32
CA ALA A 159 19.21 -15.08 15.48
C ALA A 159 17.82 -15.74 15.54
N LYS A 160 17.18 -15.64 16.70
CA LYS A 160 15.74 -15.84 16.91
C LYS A 160 14.93 -14.97 15.93
N LEU A 161 14.65 -15.50 14.74
CA LEU A 161 13.76 -14.92 13.74
C LEU A 161 12.31 -15.17 14.19
N ASP A 162 11.78 -14.34 15.09
CA ASP A 162 10.39 -14.52 15.55
C ASP A 162 9.58 -13.22 15.75
N HIS A 163 10.14 -12.01 15.59
CA HIS A 163 9.44 -10.81 16.10
C HIS A 163 9.33 -9.54 15.21
N ASP A 164 10.07 -9.37 14.11
CA ASP A 164 10.18 -8.04 13.46
C ASP A 164 9.94 -7.98 11.94
N TYR A 165 8.95 -8.74 11.43
CA TYR A 165 8.62 -8.80 9.99
C TYR A 165 8.32 -7.43 9.33
N LEU A 166 7.59 -6.53 9.99
CA LEU A 166 7.18 -5.25 9.38
C LEU A 166 8.34 -4.26 9.18
N TYR A 167 9.54 -4.55 9.69
CA TYR A 167 10.73 -3.75 9.44
C TYR A 167 11.30 -3.95 8.04
N GLU A 168 10.98 -5.06 7.39
CA GLU A 168 11.39 -5.36 6.00
C GLU A 168 10.37 -4.84 4.96
N VAL A 169 9.22 -4.34 5.42
CA VAL A 169 8.11 -3.87 4.59
C VAL A 169 8.26 -2.37 4.32
N ASP A 170 8.17 -1.99 3.05
CA ASP A 170 8.29 -0.61 2.61
C ASP A 170 7.12 0.26 3.08
N PHE A 171 7.38 1.56 3.27
CA PHE A 171 6.41 2.56 3.73
C PHE A 171 5.08 2.51 2.94
N ILE A 172 5.15 2.35 1.61
CA ILE A 172 3.98 2.31 0.74
C ILE A 172 3.17 1.01 0.91
N GLN A 173 3.84 -0.10 1.22
CA GLN A 173 3.18 -1.38 1.47
C GLN A 173 2.43 -1.36 2.81
N LEU A 174 2.99 -0.70 3.84
CA LEU A 174 2.28 -0.44 5.10
C LEU A 174 1.01 0.42 4.88
N SER A 175 1.09 1.41 3.98
CA SER A 175 -0.08 2.20 3.57
C SER A 175 -1.16 1.35 2.92
N ASN A 176 -0.76 0.51 1.95
CA ASN A 176 -1.68 -0.39 1.25
C ASN A 176 -2.39 -1.34 2.21
N PHE A 177 -1.69 -1.87 3.22
CA PHE A 177 -2.32 -2.73 4.21
C PHE A 177 -3.51 -2.06 4.91
N LEU A 178 -3.39 -0.79 5.31
CA LEU A 178 -4.46 -0.10 6.02
C LEU A 178 -5.54 0.44 5.09
N PHE A 179 -5.15 1.02 3.96
CA PHE A 179 -6.04 1.87 3.15
C PHE A 179 -6.49 1.25 1.82
N LYS A 180 -5.91 0.13 1.38
CA LYS A 180 -6.36 -0.56 0.15
C LYS A 180 -7.69 -1.25 0.40
N GLU A 181 -8.67 -0.91 -0.43
CA GLU A 181 -10.01 -1.49 -0.36
C GLU A 181 -10.04 -2.88 -0.98
N TYR A 182 -10.79 -3.78 -0.35
CA TYR A 182 -11.10 -5.10 -0.88
C TYR A 182 -12.53 -5.47 -0.54
N ALA A 183 -13.19 -6.19 -1.44
CA ALA A 183 -14.53 -6.71 -1.24
C ALA A 183 -14.48 -8.03 -0.47
N THR A 184 -15.42 -8.22 0.46
CA THR A 184 -15.56 -9.47 1.24
C THR A 184 -16.62 -10.40 0.66
N THR A 185 -17.30 -9.95 -0.38
CA THR A 185 -18.36 -10.70 -1.05
C THR A 185 -18.32 -10.34 -2.53
N ASN A 186 -18.74 -11.28 -3.37
CA ASN A 186 -18.74 -11.12 -4.82
C ASN A 186 -19.56 -9.89 -5.27
N PRO A 187 -18.96 -8.94 -6.01
CA PRO A 187 -19.73 -7.92 -6.71
C PRO A 187 -20.75 -8.54 -7.68
N SER A 188 -20.44 -9.67 -8.32
CA SER A 188 -21.35 -10.32 -9.25
C SER A 188 -22.51 -11.05 -8.57
N ALA A 189 -22.34 -11.53 -7.33
CA ALA A 189 -23.45 -12.13 -6.59
C ALA A 189 -24.49 -11.08 -6.18
N ILE A 190 -24.07 -9.85 -5.90
CA ILE A 190 -25.00 -8.73 -5.72
C ILE A 190 -25.73 -8.42 -7.02
N ILE A 191 -25.03 -8.35 -8.15
CA ILE A 191 -25.66 -8.07 -9.45
C ILE A 191 -26.69 -9.15 -9.79
N ASP A 192 -26.36 -10.42 -9.56
CA ASP A 192 -27.28 -11.53 -9.80
C ASP A 192 -28.50 -11.48 -8.86
N ARG A 193 -28.33 -11.05 -7.61
CA ARG A 193 -29.47 -10.85 -6.68
C ARG A 193 -30.32 -9.65 -7.00
N LEU A 194 -29.72 -8.53 -7.39
CA LEU A 194 -30.47 -7.36 -7.87
C LEU A 194 -31.31 -7.70 -9.11
N ARG A 195 -30.82 -8.61 -9.97
CA ARG A 195 -31.58 -9.11 -11.12
C ARG A 195 -32.70 -10.09 -10.76
N GLN A 196 -32.55 -10.81 -9.64
CA GLN A 196 -33.53 -11.80 -9.17
C GLN A 196 -34.54 -11.24 -8.18
N ALA A 197 -34.22 -10.13 -7.51
CA ALA A 197 -35.10 -9.47 -6.57
C ALA A 197 -36.32 -8.90 -7.31
N THR A 198 -37.50 -9.30 -6.87
CA THR A 198 -38.77 -8.80 -7.41
C THR A 198 -39.37 -7.74 -6.51
N LYS A 199 -38.97 -7.72 -5.24
CA LYS A 199 -39.36 -6.73 -4.25
C LYS A 199 -38.16 -6.28 -3.43
N ILE A 200 -38.30 -5.13 -2.77
CA ILE A 200 -37.24 -4.54 -1.94
C ILE A 200 -36.95 -5.44 -0.73
N GLU A 201 -37.95 -6.15 -0.22
CA GLU A 201 -37.78 -7.06 0.93
C GLU A 201 -36.92 -8.30 0.60
N ASP A 202 -36.71 -8.61 -0.69
CA ASP A 202 -35.83 -9.70 -1.13
C ASP A 202 -34.33 -9.34 -0.99
N LEU A 203 -34.03 -8.06 -0.69
CA LEU A 203 -32.69 -7.52 -0.60
C LEU A 203 -32.30 -7.27 0.87
N ASP A 204 -31.37 -8.07 1.39
CA ASP A 204 -30.75 -7.80 2.69
C ASP A 204 -29.73 -6.66 2.58
N LEU A 205 -30.05 -5.53 3.19
CA LEU A 205 -29.21 -4.34 3.22
C LEU A 205 -27.83 -4.60 3.85
N GLU A 206 -27.73 -5.43 4.88
CA GLU A 206 -26.45 -5.73 5.53
C GLU A 206 -25.55 -6.60 4.65
N GLU A 207 -26.15 -7.50 3.86
CA GLU A 207 -25.40 -8.27 2.87
C GLU A 207 -24.97 -7.42 1.68
N LEU A 208 -25.81 -6.50 1.21
CA LEU A 208 -25.45 -5.55 0.16
C LEU A 208 -24.27 -4.67 0.58
N LYS A 209 -24.24 -4.23 1.84
CA LYS A 209 -23.12 -3.46 2.41
C LYS A 209 -21.82 -4.25 2.47
N LYS A 210 -21.85 -5.59 2.55
CA LYS A 210 -20.65 -6.45 2.63
C LYS A 210 -19.91 -6.61 1.30
N ALA A 211 -20.55 -6.36 0.15
CA ALA A 211 -19.83 -6.37 -1.12
C ALA A 211 -19.29 -5.00 -1.56
N ILE A 212 -19.60 -3.94 -0.81
CA ILE A 212 -18.91 -2.66 -0.98
C ILE A 212 -17.46 -2.86 -0.52
N PRO A 213 -16.46 -2.64 -1.40
CA PRO A 213 -15.06 -2.69 -1.00
C PRO A 213 -14.79 -1.74 0.16
N ARG A 214 -14.06 -2.21 1.16
CA ARG A 214 -13.64 -1.41 2.31
C ARG A 214 -12.22 -1.74 2.70
N SER A 215 -11.49 -0.75 3.18
CA SER A 215 -10.12 -0.91 3.66
C SER A 215 -10.09 -1.54 5.05
N ASN A 216 -8.91 -1.99 5.49
CA ASN A 216 -8.73 -2.43 6.88
C ASN A 216 -9.00 -1.29 7.87
N TRP A 217 -8.66 -0.04 7.50
CA TRP A 217 -9.01 1.14 8.27
C TRP A 217 -10.52 1.26 8.49
N ASP A 218 -11.31 1.19 7.41
CA ASP A 218 -12.76 1.33 7.48
C ASP A 218 -13.42 0.18 8.24
N ARG A 219 -12.91 -1.04 8.09
CA ARG A 219 -13.45 -2.24 8.73
C ARG A 219 -13.23 -2.25 10.23
N PHE A 220 -12.02 -1.95 10.68
CA PHE A 220 -11.61 -2.21 12.06
C PHE A 220 -11.35 -0.95 12.88
N PHE A 221 -10.87 0.14 12.28
CA PHE A 221 -10.33 1.27 13.03
C PHE A 221 -11.22 2.53 12.99
N SER A 222 -11.91 2.78 11.87
CA SER A 222 -12.64 4.02 11.61
C SER A 222 -13.64 4.39 12.71
N LYS A 223 -14.44 3.40 13.17
CA LYS A 223 -15.46 3.57 14.21
C LYS A 223 -14.87 3.79 15.59
N VAL A 224 -13.75 3.12 15.89
CA VAL A 224 -13.08 3.15 17.19
C VAL A 224 -12.33 4.47 17.38
N VAL A 225 -11.72 4.98 16.31
CA VAL A 225 -10.93 6.20 16.29
C VAL A 225 -11.77 7.43 15.92
N ASN A 226 -13.02 7.21 15.48
CA ASN A 226 -13.91 8.23 14.90
C ASN A 226 -13.17 9.06 13.84
N CYS A 227 -12.59 8.38 12.86
CA CYS A 227 -11.75 8.98 11.83
C CYS A 227 -11.93 8.26 10.49
N GLU A 228 -12.31 9.02 9.47
CA GLU A 228 -12.56 8.50 8.13
C GLU A 228 -11.26 8.09 7.41
N ASN A 229 -11.34 7.03 6.59
CA ASN A 229 -10.23 6.52 5.80
C ASN A 229 -9.62 7.57 4.86
N GLU A 230 -10.46 8.34 4.16
CA GLU A 230 -9.98 9.36 3.21
C GLU A 230 -9.19 10.49 3.90
N TYR A 231 -9.63 10.90 5.10
CA TYR A 231 -8.93 11.90 5.90
C TYR A 231 -7.50 11.47 6.24
N LEU A 232 -7.31 10.22 6.68
CA LEU A 232 -6.00 9.68 7.04
C LEU A 232 -5.15 9.35 5.83
N ARG A 233 -5.72 8.71 4.82
CA ARG A 233 -5.01 8.31 3.60
C ARG A 233 -4.41 9.53 2.91
N SER A 234 -5.19 10.58 2.70
CA SER A 234 -4.71 11.80 2.04
C SER A 234 -3.55 12.50 2.79
N ARG A 235 -3.51 12.41 4.12
CA ARG A 235 -2.42 12.93 4.96
C ARG A 235 -1.21 12.03 4.94
N TRP A 236 -1.44 10.72 5.01
CA TRP A 236 -0.39 9.72 4.94
C TRP A 236 0.33 9.76 3.58
N ASP A 237 -0.40 9.89 2.48
CA ASP A 237 0.16 9.99 1.13
C ASP A 237 1.03 11.26 0.99
N LYS A 238 0.59 12.41 1.54
CA LYS A 238 1.42 13.63 1.60
C LYS A 238 2.68 13.44 2.44
N LEU A 239 2.55 12.79 3.60
CA LEU A 239 3.70 12.52 4.46
C LEU A 239 4.70 11.60 3.75
N TYR A 240 4.22 10.62 2.97
CA TYR A 240 5.05 9.75 2.15
C TYR A 240 5.84 10.53 1.08
N GLU A 241 5.19 11.49 0.40
CA GLU A 241 5.89 12.37 -0.55
C GLU A 241 7.03 13.14 0.13
N ARG A 242 6.77 13.70 1.31
CA ARG A 242 7.76 14.45 2.10
C ARG A 242 8.88 13.55 2.62
N ARG A 243 8.57 12.33 3.06
CA ARG A 243 9.56 11.30 3.43
C ARG A 243 10.48 10.97 2.27
N ASN A 244 9.93 10.76 1.08
CA ASN A 244 10.73 10.51 -0.13
C ASN A 244 11.56 11.72 -0.52
N GLN A 245 11.06 12.94 -0.34
CA GLN A 245 11.83 14.16 -0.55
C GLN A 245 13.09 14.19 0.35
N ILE A 246 12.95 13.85 1.64
CA ILE A 246 14.08 13.73 2.58
C ILE A 246 15.05 12.63 2.12
N ALA A 247 14.56 11.42 1.89
CA ALA A 247 15.40 10.26 1.57
C ALA A 247 16.19 10.42 0.26
N HIS A 248 15.64 11.15 -0.72
CA HIS A 248 16.28 11.42 -2.00
C HIS A 248 17.18 12.68 -1.97
N ASN A 249 17.44 13.25 -0.79
CA ASN A 249 18.22 14.48 -0.59
C ASN A 249 17.72 15.65 -1.46
N ARG A 250 16.41 15.73 -1.71
CA ARG A 250 15.81 16.84 -2.44
C ARG A 250 15.72 18.07 -1.50
N PRO A 251 15.76 19.29 -2.03
CA PRO A 251 15.62 20.50 -1.22
C PRO A 251 14.31 20.51 -0.42
N ILE A 252 14.39 20.88 0.86
CA ILE A 252 13.29 21.02 1.81
C ILE A 252 13.41 22.39 2.44
N GLY A 253 12.39 23.21 2.24
CA GLY A 253 12.27 24.50 2.89
C GLY A 253 11.44 24.43 4.17
N ARG A 254 11.27 25.59 4.77
CA ARG A 254 10.42 25.78 5.95
C ARG A 254 8.98 25.29 5.75
N SER A 255 8.35 25.58 4.60
CA SER A 255 6.96 25.18 4.32
C SER A 255 6.78 23.67 4.37
N GLU A 256 7.71 22.92 3.78
CA GLU A 256 7.66 21.45 3.78
C GLU A 256 7.94 20.89 5.18
N TYR A 257 8.86 21.50 5.92
CA TYR A 257 9.12 21.14 7.31
C TYR A 257 7.89 21.34 8.20
N GLU A 258 7.24 22.51 8.13
CA GLU A 258 6.03 22.81 8.89
C GLU A 258 4.86 21.89 8.49
N GLU A 259 4.77 21.53 7.22
CA GLU A 259 3.78 20.54 6.77
C GLU A 259 4.05 19.16 7.38
N ILE A 260 5.30 18.70 7.47
CA ILE A 260 5.65 17.43 8.12
C ILE A 260 5.25 17.46 9.60
N VAL A 261 5.56 18.55 10.31
CA VAL A 261 5.18 18.72 11.72
C VAL A 261 3.66 18.61 11.87
N ARG A 262 2.90 19.37 11.07
CA ARG A 262 1.43 19.33 11.09
C ARG A 262 0.90 17.92 10.79
N LEU A 263 1.42 17.26 9.76
CA LEU A 263 0.98 15.91 9.38
C LEU A 263 1.27 14.90 10.50
N ARG A 264 2.44 15.00 11.16
CA ARG A 264 2.75 14.18 12.33
C ARG A 264 1.72 14.39 13.42
N ASP A 265 1.43 15.64 13.75
CA ASP A 265 0.55 16.00 14.87
C ASP A 265 -0.93 15.63 14.59
N GLU A 266 -1.34 15.58 13.31
CA GLU A 266 -2.66 15.12 12.90
C GLU A 266 -2.76 13.58 12.90
N LEU A 267 -1.73 12.87 12.42
CA LEU A 267 -1.73 11.42 12.24
C LEU A 267 -1.42 10.67 13.55
N GLY A 268 -0.46 11.16 14.32
CA GLY A 268 0.09 10.49 15.51
C GLY A 268 -0.98 10.14 16.55
N PRO A 269 -1.83 11.09 16.97
CA PRO A 269 -2.91 10.82 17.91
C PRO A 269 -3.89 9.74 17.41
N LYS A 270 -4.18 9.71 16.10
CA LYS A 270 -5.11 8.75 15.51
C LYS A 270 -4.56 7.33 15.52
N PHE A 271 -3.28 7.15 15.21
CA PHE A 271 -2.65 5.83 15.31
C PHE A 271 -2.47 5.39 16.75
N THR A 272 -2.11 6.29 17.67
CA THR A 272 -2.03 5.97 19.10
C THR A 272 -3.39 5.55 19.65
N GLN A 273 -4.45 6.28 19.33
CA GLN A 273 -5.81 5.90 19.70
C GLN A 273 -6.21 4.54 19.10
N ALA A 274 -5.85 4.27 17.85
CA ALA A 274 -6.10 2.97 17.23
C ALA A 274 -5.38 1.83 17.99
N ILE A 275 -4.11 2.05 18.38
CA ILE A 275 -3.30 1.10 19.14
C ILE A 275 -3.90 0.80 20.51
N GLU A 276 -4.39 1.82 21.21
CA GLU A 276 -4.94 1.70 22.57
C GLU A 276 -6.27 0.97 22.61
N ASN A 277 -7.03 0.99 21.52
CA ASN A 277 -8.36 0.37 21.44
C ASN A 277 -8.36 -0.96 20.67
N LEU A 278 -7.18 -1.54 20.40
CA LEU A 278 -7.07 -2.84 19.71
C LEU A 278 -7.81 -3.97 20.42
N ASP A 279 -7.82 -3.98 21.75
CA ASP A 279 -8.44 -5.04 22.55
C ASP A 279 -9.98 -5.02 22.48
N GLN A 280 -10.57 -3.94 21.97
CA GLN A 280 -12.03 -3.81 21.78
C GLN A 280 -12.48 -4.43 20.45
N LEU A 281 -11.54 -4.74 19.55
CA LEU A 281 -11.85 -5.30 18.25
C LEU A 281 -12.20 -6.79 18.39
N LYS A 282 -13.35 -7.18 17.83
CA LYS A 282 -13.72 -8.58 17.67
C LYS A 282 -13.69 -8.90 16.19
N ILE A 283 -12.71 -9.70 15.78
CA ILE A 283 -12.55 -10.15 14.40
C ILE A 283 -13.09 -11.57 14.29
N THR A 284 -13.94 -11.81 13.30
CA THR A 284 -14.45 -13.15 12.97
C THR A 284 -13.40 -13.97 12.20
N GLU A 285 -13.57 -15.29 12.16
CA GLU A 285 -12.66 -16.19 11.42
C GLU A 285 -12.59 -15.86 9.92
N ASP A 286 -13.72 -15.51 9.30
CA ASP A 286 -13.77 -15.10 7.89
C ASP A 286 -12.99 -13.80 7.65
N GLU A 287 -13.17 -12.80 8.51
CA GLU A 287 -12.44 -11.52 8.44
C GLU A 287 -10.93 -11.72 8.66
N ARG A 288 -10.56 -12.66 9.52
CA ARG A 288 -9.17 -13.05 9.75
C ARG A 288 -8.54 -13.62 8.49
N GLU A 289 -9.23 -14.54 7.81
CA GLU A 289 -8.73 -15.14 6.56
C GLU A 289 -8.56 -14.07 5.47
N LEU A 290 -9.50 -13.15 5.34
CA LEU A 290 -9.46 -12.05 4.38
C LEU A 290 -8.29 -11.07 4.63
N VAL A 291 -8.01 -10.75 5.90
CA VAL A 291 -6.86 -9.91 6.28
C VAL A 291 -5.55 -10.61 5.90
N SER A 292 -5.43 -11.91 6.19
CA SER A 292 -4.24 -12.70 5.82
C SER A 292 -4.02 -12.78 4.30
N GLU A 293 -5.08 -12.96 3.51
CA GLU A 293 -5.01 -12.94 2.05
C GLU A 293 -4.52 -11.58 1.52
N ASN A 294 -5.03 -10.47 2.05
CA ASN A 294 -4.61 -9.12 1.66
C ASN A 294 -3.11 -8.90 1.94
N VAL A 295 -2.61 -9.37 3.08
CA VAL A 295 -1.16 -9.31 3.41
C VAL A 295 -0.33 -10.09 2.40
N ALA A 296 -0.75 -11.30 2.01
CA ALA A 296 -0.05 -12.12 1.02
C ALA A 296 0.02 -11.44 -0.36
N THR A 297 -1.06 -10.78 -0.80
CA THR A 297 -1.10 -10.04 -2.08
C THR A 297 -0.15 -8.83 -2.13
N THR A 298 0.27 -8.28 -0.99
CA THR A 298 1.09 -7.06 -1.00
C THR A 298 2.57 -7.30 -1.37
N LYS A 299 3.01 -8.56 -1.58
CA LYS A 299 4.44 -8.94 -1.64
C LYS A 299 4.99 -9.33 -3.00
N ASN A 300 4.17 -9.83 -3.94
CA ASN A 300 4.69 -10.33 -5.21
C ASN A 300 3.63 -10.24 -6.32
N ASP A 301 3.95 -9.55 -7.42
CA ASP A 301 3.01 -9.32 -8.54
C ASP A 301 2.54 -10.63 -9.20
N SER A 302 3.40 -11.66 -9.21
CA SER A 302 3.05 -13.00 -9.72
C SER A 302 2.01 -13.69 -8.84
N TYR A 303 2.07 -13.46 -7.52
CA TYR A 303 1.11 -14.02 -6.56
C TYR A 303 -0.23 -13.29 -6.67
N ASN A 304 -0.21 -11.99 -6.96
CA ASN A 304 -1.41 -11.20 -7.17
C ASN A 304 -2.28 -11.73 -8.30
N GLU A 305 -1.66 -12.10 -9.43
CA GLU A 305 -2.40 -12.66 -10.55
C GLU A 305 -3.05 -13.99 -10.18
N PHE A 306 -2.32 -14.90 -9.54
CA PHE A 306 -2.87 -16.19 -9.09
C PHE A 306 -4.01 -16.01 -8.09
N ILE A 307 -3.83 -15.20 -7.05
CA ILE A 307 -4.87 -14.99 -6.03
C ILE A 307 -6.10 -14.28 -6.63
N SER A 308 -5.90 -13.32 -7.54
CA SER A 308 -7.01 -12.68 -8.24
C SER A 308 -7.82 -13.68 -9.07
N LYS A 309 -7.14 -14.55 -9.83
CA LYS A 309 -7.78 -15.62 -10.61
C LYS A 309 -8.42 -16.68 -9.71
N TRP A 310 -7.78 -17.03 -8.60
CA TRP A 310 -8.33 -17.94 -7.61
C TRP A 310 -9.63 -17.41 -7.01
N ASN A 311 -9.67 -16.12 -6.69
CA ASN A 311 -10.88 -15.47 -6.20
C ASN A 311 -11.96 -15.49 -7.28
N GLU A 312 -11.67 -15.14 -8.55
CA GLU A 312 -12.63 -15.28 -9.65
C GLU A 312 -13.16 -16.73 -9.80
N PHE A 313 -12.28 -17.71 -9.68
CA PHE A 313 -12.63 -19.12 -9.74
C PHE A 313 -13.56 -19.56 -8.60
N HIS A 314 -13.24 -19.21 -7.35
CA HIS A 314 -14.08 -19.48 -6.18
C HIS A 314 -15.46 -18.83 -6.34
N MET A 315 -15.50 -17.64 -6.92
CA MET A 315 -16.74 -16.91 -7.19
C MET A 315 -17.65 -17.64 -8.18
N LEU A 316 -17.07 -18.25 -9.21
CA LEU A 316 -17.82 -19.04 -10.19
C LEU A 316 -18.26 -20.38 -9.62
N LEU A 317 -17.48 -21.02 -8.74
CA LEU A 317 -17.89 -22.23 -8.04
C LEU A 317 -19.14 -21.97 -7.19
N TYR A 318 -19.14 -20.87 -6.42
CA TYR A 318 -20.30 -20.49 -5.62
C TYR A 318 -21.52 -20.28 -6.53
N LYS A 319 -21.36 -19.50 -7.60
CA LYS A 319 -22.45 -19.21 -8.56
C LYS A 319 -23.04 -20.49 -9.16
N LEU A 320 -22.19 -21.41 -9.64
CA LEU A 320 -22.64 -22.66 -10.22
C LEU A 320 -23.36 -23.55 -9.19
N ALA A 321 -22.80 -23.69 -7.98
CA ALA A 321 -23.43 -24.47 -6.91
C ALA A 321 -24.79 -23.90 -6.51
N SER A 322 -24.93 -22.57 -6.41
CA SER A 322 -26.20 -21.91 -6.12
C SER A 322 -27.21 -22.08 -7.25
N LEU A 323 -26.80 -21.96 -8.51
CA LEU A 323 -27.68 -22.17 -9.67
C LEU A 323 -28.21 -23.61 -9.72
N LEU A 324 -27.34 -24.60 -9.52
CA LEU A 324 -27.73 -26.02 -9.48
C LEU A 324 -28.68 -26.31 -8.31
N SER A 325 -28.36 -25.78 -7.13
CA SER A 325 -29.22 -25.94 -5.94
C SER A 325 -30.61 -25.33 -6.16
N LYS A 326 -30.68 -24.17 -6.82
CA LYS A 326 -31.95 -23.53 -7.19
C LYS A 326 -32.72 -24.34 -8.23
N ALA A 327 -32.06 -24.79 -9.30
CA ALA A 327 -32.67 -25.60 -10.34
C ALA A 327 -33.20 -26.95 -9.81
N ALA A 328 -32.69 -27.42 -8.67
CA ALA A 328 -33.12 -28.63 -7.99
C ALA A 328 -34.10 -28.39 -6.82
N GLU A 329 -34.56 -27.16 -6.61
CA GLU A 329 -35.42 -26.77 -5.47
C GLU A 329 -34.79 -27.04 -4.09
N ARG A 330 -33.46 -26.96 -3.99
CA ARG A 330 -32.65 -27.18 -2.77
C ARG A 330 -31.87 -25.92 -2.36
N GLU A 331 -32.52 -24.76 -2.31
CA GLU A 331 -31.85 -23.46 -2.11
C GLU A 331 -31.02 -23.36 -0.81
N GLU A 332 -31.40 -24.09 0.23
CA GLU A 332 -30.70 -24.13 1.52
C GLU A 332 -29.44 -25.04 1.52
N LEU A 333 -29.18 -25.79 0.45
CA LEU A 333 -28.04 -26.73 0.37
C LEU A 333 -26.69 -26.04 0.50
N VAL A 334 -26.50 -24.89 -0.17
CA VAL A 334 -25.23 -24.14 -0.13
C VAL A 334 -25.05 -23.46 1.22
N LYS A 335 -26.14 -22.93 1.81
CA LYS A 335 -26.10 -22.29 3.13
C LYS A 335 -25.79 -23.29 4.24
N SER A 336 -26.44 -24.45 4.23
CA SER A 336 -26.27 -25.49 5.25
C SER A 336 -24.88 -26.15 5.22
N ARG A 337 -24.29 -26.34 4.04
CA ARG A 337 -22.95 -26.93 3.92
C ARG A 337 -21.82 -25.91 3.98
N GLY A 338 -22.09 -24.62 3.76
CA GLY A 338 -21.10 -23.55 3.80
C GLY A 338 -20.39 -23.30 2.46
N THR A 339 -19.72 -22.16 2.37
CA THR A 339 -19.24 -21.54 1.12
C THR A 339 -17.76 -21.76 0.81
N ASN A 340 -17.06 -22.57 1.61
CA ASN A 340 -15.66 -22.90 1.32
C ASN A 340 -15.56 -23.73 0.03
N VAL A 341 -14.43 -23.58 -0.68
CA VAL A 341 -14.18 -24.23 -1.98
C VAL A 341 -14.40 -25.75 -1.92
N ARG A 342 -13.99 -26.41 -0.84
CA ARG A 342 -14.14 -27.86 -0.70
C ARG A 342 -15.61 -28.28 -0.69
N ASN A 343 -16.47 -27.56 0.02
CA ASN A 343 -17.89 -27.86 0.11
C ASN A 343 -18.62 -27.54 -1.20
N LEU A 344 -18.30 -26.42 -1.84
CA LEU A 344 -18.84 -26.06 -3.15
C LEU A 344 -18.50 -27.10 -4.22
N VAL A 345 -17.24 -27.54 -4.28
CA VAL A 345 -16.78 -28.58 -5.21
C VAL A 345 -17.50 -29.91 -4.93
N ASN A 346 -17.68 -30.28 -3.66
CA ASN A 346 -18.44 -31.49 -3.30
C ASN A 346 -19.89 -31.42 -3.79
N ILE A 347 -20.55 -30.27 -3.67
CA ILE A 347 -21.92 -30.09 -4.17
C ILE A 347 -21.97 -30.31 -5.68
N ILE A 348 -21.10 -29.63 -6.42
CA ILE A 348 -21.09 -29.67 -7.89
C ILE A 348 -20.72 -31.07 -8.42
N THR A 349 -19.83 -31.80 -7.74
CA THR A 349 -19.31 -33.09 -8.22
C THR A 349 -20.07 -34.31 -7.70
N ARG A 350 -20.53 -34.29 -6.44
CA ARG A 350 -21.20 -35.44 -5.82
C ARG A 350 -22.71 -35.34 -5.91
N ASP A 351 -23.26 -34.17 -5.62
CA ASP A 351 -24.71 -34.00 -5.57
C ASP A 351 -25.28 -33.79 -6.98
N PHE A 352 -24.56 -33.07 -7.85
CA PHE A 352 -25.02 -32.74 -9.21
C PHE A 352 -24.20 -33.35 -10.36
N LYS A 353 -23.02 -33.91 -10.07
CA LYS A 353 -22.13 -34.56 -11.05
C LYS A 353 -21.85 -33.75 -12.32
N VAL A 354 -21.79 -32.43 -12.18
CA VAL A 354 -21.52 -31.49 -13.30
C VAL A 354 -20.04 -31.44 -13.64
N LEU A 355 -19.20 -31.73 -12.64
CA LEU A 355 -17.76 -31.87 -12.77
C LEU A 355 -17.38 -33.33 -12.50
N SER A 356 -16.40 -33.82 -13.25
CA SER A 356 -15.83 -35.15 -13.14
C SER A 356 -14.98 -35.33 -11.89
N SER A 357 -14.63 -36.59 -11.59
CA SER A 357 -13.71 -36.92 -10.49
C SER A 357 -12.30 -36.37 -10.71
N ASP A 358 -11.85 -36.29 -11.96
CA ASP A 358 -10.53 -35.78 -12.31
C ASP A 358 -10.46 -34.26 -12.12
N GLU A 359 -11.47 -33.53 -12.60
CA GLU A 359 -11.61 -32.08 -12.36
C GLU A 359 -11.67 -31.76 -10.87
N ARG A 360 -12.38 -32.58 -10.08
CA ARG A 360 -12.42 -32.43 -8.63
C ARG A 360 -11.02 -32.55 -8.00
N LYS A 361 -10.23 -33.53 -8.45
CA LYS A 361 -8.87 -33.74 -7.94
C LYS A 361 -7.98 -32.56 -8.27
N ASP A 362 -8.03 -32.07 -9.51
CA ASP A 362 -7.27 -30.89 -9.95
C ASP A 362 -7.63 -29.63 -9.15
N ILE A 363 -8.91 -29.40 -8.89
CA ILE A 363 -9.35 -28.26 -8.06
C ILE A 363 -8.86 -28.40 -6.62
N HIS A 364 -8.83 -29.63 -6.08
CA HIS A 364 -8.25 -29.86 -4.75
C HIS A 364 -6.74 -29.63 -4.70
N ASP A 365 -6.02 -29.91 -5.78
CA ASP A 365 -4.59 -29.62 -5.87
C ASP A 365 -4.33 -28.11 -5.99
N LEU A 366 -5.17 -27.36 -6.73
CA LEU A 366 -5.12 -25.90 -6.72
C LEU A 366 -5.49 -25.31 -5.34
N LEU A 367 -6.46 -25.89 -4.64
CA LEU A 367 -6.80 -25.50 -3.26
C LEU A 367 -5.64 -25.75 -2.31
N ARG A 368 -4.96 -26.89 -2.44
CA ARG A 368 -3.74 -27.18 -1.68
C ARG A 368 -2.68 -26.15 -2.01
N LEU A 369 -2.44 -25.85 -3.28
CA LEU A 369 -1.47 -24.84 -3.68
C LEU A 369 -1.80 -23.46 -3.12
N ARG A 370 -3.05 -23.00 -3.20
CA ARG A 370 -3.48 -21.75 -2.54
C ARG A 370 -3.22 -21.82 -1.05
N ASN A 371 -3.58 -22.92 -0.40
CA ASN A 371 -3.35 -23.05 1.03
C ASN A 371 -1.86 -23.07 1.37
N TYR A 372 -1.01 -23.69 0.55
CA TYR A 372 0.44 -23.61 0.70
C TYR A 372 0.95 -22.18 0.46
N MET A 373 0.45 -21.48 -0.56
CA MET A 373 0.87 -20.10 -0.87
C MET A 373 0.40 -19.06 0.14
N VAL A 374 -0.74 -19.30 0.78
CA VAL A 374 -1.35 -18.38 1.76
C VAL A 374 -0.95 -18.73 3.20
N HIS A 375 -0.80 -20.02 3.52
CA HIS A 375 -0.60 -20.51 4.89
C HIS A 375 0.74 -21.26 5.10
N GLU A 376 1.51 -21.61 4.05
CA GLU A 376 2.85 -22.23 4.16
C GLU A 376 3.98 -21.41 3.50
N PRO A 377 4.55 -20.44 4.23
CA PRO A 377 5.60 -19.50 3.76
C PRO A 377 6.94 -20.15 3.42
N SER A 378 7.18 -21.36 3.91
CA SER A 378 8.42 -22.10 3.64
C SER A 378 8.48 -22.63 2.21
N VAL A 379 7.34 -22.66 1.52
CA VAL A 379 7.17 -23.20 0.17
C VAL A 379 7.23 -22.04 -0.82
N ILE A 380 8.40 -21.87 -1.45
CA ILE A 380 8.49 -21.03 -2.65
C ILE A 380 7.91 -21.83 -3.81
N VAL A 381 6.84 -21.32 -4.38
CA VAL A 381 6.33 -21.82 -5.66
C VAL A 381 7.11 -21.09 -6.74
N PRO A 382 7.90 -21.78 -7.57
CA PRO A 382 8.66 -21.13 -8.64
C PRO A 382 7.73 -20.27 -9.53
N PRO A 383 8.15 -19.08 -9.99
CA PRO A 383 7.30 -18.24 -10.84
C PRO A 383 6.71 -18.96 -12.05
N ALA A 384 7.47 -19.88 -12.65
CA ALA A 384 6.98 -20.75 -13.73
C ALA A 384 5.81 -21.65 -13.28
N ALA A 385 5.89 -22.23 -12.08
CA ALA A 385 4.82 -23.02 -11.50
C ALA A 385 3.60 -22.14 -11.12
N ILE A 386 3.82 -20.90 -10.68
CA ILE A 386 2.71 -19.95 -10.45
C ILE A 386 2.00 -19.65 -11.77
N LEU A 387 2.73 -19.32 -12.83
CA LEU A 387 2.17 -19.06 -14.16
C LEU A 387 1.40 -20.26 -14.73
N GLU A 388 1.92 -21.47 -14.54
CA GLU A 388 1.22 -22.69 -14.91
C GLU A 388 -0.09 -22.84 -14.14
N ASN A 389 -0.08 -22.59 -12.83
CA ASN A 389 -1.29 -22.70 -12.01
C ASN A 389 -2.27 -21.52 -12.23
N VAL A 390 -1.80 -20.35 -12.66
CA VAL A 390 -2.63 -19.27 -13.20
C VAL A 390 -3.37 -19.75 -14.45
N ALA A 391 -2.66 -20.38 -15.40
CA ALA A 391 -3.26 -20.93 -16.61
C ALA A 391 -4.27 -22.06 -16.30
N ARG A 392 -3.94 -22.96 -15.37
CA ARG A 392 -4.87 -24.00 -14.88
C ARG A 392 -6.11 -23.41 -14.23
N THR A 393 -5.96 -22.39 -13.39
CA THR A 393 -7.09 -21.69 -12.77
C THR A 393 -7.94 -21.00 -13.83
N GLN A 394 -7.31 -20.39 -14.84
CA GLN A 394 -7.98 -19.76 -15.97
C GLN A 394 -8.79 -20.76 -16.82
N TYR A 395 -8.27 -21.98 -17.03
CA TYR A 395 -9.02 -23.06 -17.66
C TYR A 395 -10.31 -23.38 -16.88
N PHE A 396 -10.22 -23.54 -15.57
CA PHE A 396 -11.39 -23.82 -14.75
C PHE A 396 -12.39 -22.66 -14.72
N ILE A 397 -11.93 -21.42 -14.75
CA ILE A 397 -12.81 -20.24 -14.91
C ILE A 397 -13.63 -20.35 -16.20
N ILE A 398 -13.00 -20.71 -17.31
CA ILE A 398 -13.67 -20.85 -18.62
C ILE A 398 -14.68 -22.02 -18.56
N LEU A 399 -14.25 -23.16 -18.02
CA LEU A 399 -15.10 -24.33 -17.84
C LEU A 399 -16.36 -24.01 -17.02
N LEU A 400 -16.19 -23.36 -15.86
CA LEU A 400 -17.31 -22.99 -15.00
C LEU A 400 -18.25 -21.99 -15.67
N LYS A 401 -17.73 -21.03 -16.45
CA LYS A 401 -18.58 -20.12 -17.25
C LYS A 401 -19.41 -20.86 -18.29
N SER A 402 -18.85 -21.88 -18.95
CA SER A 402 -19.59 -22.75 -19.87
C SER A 402 -20.71 -23.49 -19.13
N LYS A 403 -20.38 -24.15 -18.01
CA LYS A 403 -21.35 -24.90 -17.20
C LYS A 403 -22.46 -24.03 -16.63
N ILE A 404 -22.16 -22.82 -16.19
CA ILE A 404 -23.16 -21.84 -15.75
C ILE A 404 -24.12 -21.50 -16.89
N SER A 405 -23.60 -21.33 -18.11
CA SER A 405 -24.43 -21.02 -19.28
C SER A 405 -25.32 -22.20 -19.65
N GLU A 406 -24.75 -23.42 -19.71
CA GLU A 406 -25.48 -24.67 -19.99
C GLU A 406 -26.64 -24.90 -19.00
N VAL A 407 -26.41 -24.68 -17.70
CA VAL A 407 -27.43 -24.84 -16.64
C VAL A 407 -28.46 -23.71 -16.70
N SER A 408 -28.07 -22.51 -17.10
CA SER A 408 -29.00 -21.39 -17.25
C SER A 408 -29.95 -21.59 -18.43
N GLU A 409 -29.48 -22.21 -19.52
CA GLU A 409 -30.27 -22.49 -20.72
C GLU A 409 -31.11 -23.77 -20.60
N ASN A 410 -30.56 -24.82 -20.01
CA ASN A 410 -31.15 -26.17 -20.05
C ASN A 410 -31.54 -26.72 -18.67
N GLY A 411 -31.40 -25.94 -17.60
CA GLY A 411 -31.66 -26.39 -16.23
C GLY A 411 -30.79 -27.59 -15.84
N LEU A 412 -31.40 -28.61 -15.23
CA LEU A 412 -30.72 -29.85 -14.82
C LEU A 412 -30.62 -30.91 -15.92
N ALA A 413 -31.10 -30.65 -17.14
CA ALA A 413 -31.20 -31.66 -18.21
C ALA A 413 -29.84 -32.27 -18.60
N ASN A 414 -28.75 -31.52 -18.40
CA ASN A 414 -27.38 -31.97 -18.67
C ASN A 414 -26.67 -32.53 -17.42
N THR A 415 -27.41 -32.73 -16.33
CA THR A 415 -26.92 -33.34 -15.08
C THR A 415 -27.53 -34.72 -14.92
N GLU A 416 -26.84 -35.64 -14.27
CA GLU A 416 -27.39 -36.97 -13.96
C GLU A 416 -28.51 -36.93 -12.90
N VAL A 417 -28.88 -35.74 -12.42
CA VAL A 417 -29.95 -35.53 -11.46
C VAL A 417 -31.22 -35.16 -12.21
N ALA A 418 -32.13 -36.11 -12.35
CA ALA A 418 -33.46 -35.82 -12.89
C ALA A 418 -34.16 -34.76 -12.01
N PRO A 419 -34.93 -33.81 -12.59
CA PRO A 419 -35.83 -32.99 -11.80
C PRO A 419 -36.78 -33.95 -11.05
N ASN A 420 -36.85 -33.81 -9.73
CA ASN A 420 -37.70 -34.66 -8.90
C ASN A 420 -39.15 -34.54 -9.39
N VAL A 421 -39.62 -35.54 -10.15
CA VAL A 421 -41.05 -35.76 -10.35
C VAL A 421 -41.59 -36.15 -8.99
N SER A 422 -42.46 -35.29 -8.46
CA SER A 422 -43.26 -35.53 -7.27
C SER A 422 -43.85 -36.93 -7.30
N ASN A 423 -43.33 -37.84 -6.47
CA ASN A 423 -43.98 -39.12 -6.21
C ASN A 423 -44.53 -39.12 -4.79
N GLY A 424 -45.83 -39.40 -4.73
CA GLY A 424 -46.67 -39.29 -3.56
C GLY A 424 -46.25 -40.22 -2.42
N SER A 425 -46.56 -39.74 -1.23
CA SER A 425 -47.06 -40.48 -0.08
C SER A 425 -46.92 -42.01 -0.13
N ILE A 426 -45.94 -42.56 0.59
CA ILE A 426 -46.11 -43.88 1.23
C ILE A 426 -45.49 -43.82 2.64
N ASN A 427 -46.42 -43.88 3.59
CA ASN A 427 -46.47 -44.28 5.00
C ASN A 427 -45.23 -44.61 5.85
N GLU A 428 -45.47 -44.27 7.12
CA GLU A 428 -44.89 -44.69 8.40
C GLU A 428 -44.61 -46.19 8.57
N SER A 429 -43.85 -46.44 9.66
CA SER A 429 -43.45 -47.70 10.31
C SER A 429 -42.36 -48.51 9.60
N ASP A 430 -41.16 -48.57 10.17
CA ASP A 430 -40.90 -49.55 11.23
C ASP A 430 -39.63 -49.21 12.03
N SER A 431 -39.56 -49.87 13.16
CA SER A 431 -38.77 -49.68 14.36
C SER A 431 -37.46 -50.48 14.37
N SER A 432 -36.67 -50.19 15.42
CA SER A 432 -35.70 -51.07 16.11
C SER A 432 -34.30 -51.34 15.53
N GLU A 433 -33.32 -51.11 16.42
CA GLU A 433 -32.07 -51.87 16.66
C GLU A 433 -30.98 -51.82 15.55
N GLU A 434 -29.69 -51.65 15.83
CA GLU A 434 -28.88 -52.24 16.90
C GLU A 434 -27.52 -51.49 16.98
N THR A 435 -27.05 -51.29 18.23
CA THR A 435 -25.66 -51.06 18.74
C THR A 435 -24.66 -50.15 18.05
#